data_AF-A0A2X2W3W1-F1
#
_entry.id   AF-A0A2X2W3W1-F1
#
_cell.length_a   1.000
_cell.length_b   1.000
_cell.length_c   1.000
_cell.angle_alpha   90.00
_cell.angle_beta   90.00
_cell.angle_gamma   90.00
#
_symmetry.space_group_name_H-M   'P 1'
#
loop_
_entity.id
_entity.type
_entity.pdbx_description
1 polymer ?
#
loop_
_entity_poly.entity_id
_entity_poly.type
_entity_poly.pdbx_seq_one_letter_code
_entity_poly.pdbx_strand_id
1 'polypeptide(L)'
;MYDLYIKTINLKREEERERVHKFLEEFDLKLDNDVDYTLIIEQNEKIKATCSKAKNVFKCFAVSKDLRGENVTSKLISALIDKSFEEGIFHNFIFTKPDKEKIFASLNFKTLYKTDHVAFLEYGIYDIGKALDKIGKEYNINNLEEKTALVMNCNPFTLGHRYLIEYASKNSKEVIVFIVQEDKSLFPFKTRYNLVKEGTKDLENVKIIPGGEYIISSATFPTYFIREEDILVKAHAEIDAGIFGKYFGEKFNIKKRYVGEEPYCKVTNAYNQVLKNTLPKFGIELEEIKRKESQGEFISASKVRALIREDKLNEVKSLVPSVTWGFLNSDSGKEIVEKIKKSVSPH
;
A
#
# COMPACT_ATOMS: atom_id res chain seq x y z
N MET A 1 -38.42 16.05 10.09
CA MET A 1 -37.09 15.62 9.64
C MET A 1 -37.00 14.15 10.01
N TYR A 2 -37.00 13.23 9.04
CA TYR A 2 -36.92 11.80 9.35
C TYR A 2 -35.55 11.52 9.96
N ASP A 3 -35.49 10.91 11.13
CA ASP A 3 -34.23 10.45 11.71
C ASP A 3 -33.64 9.34 10.82
N LEU A 4 -32.60 9.69 10.08
CA LEU A 4 -31.83 8.73 9.29
C LEU A 4 -31.01 7.87 10.24
N TYR A 5 -31.50 6.66 10.52
CA TYR A 5 -30.81 5.70 11.38
C TYR A 5 -29.69 4.98 10.62
N ILE A 6 -28.48 4.99 11.18
CA ILE A 6 -27.32 4.29 10.63
C ILE A 6 -27.24 2.89 11.24
N LYS A 7 -27.18 1.87 10.38
CA LYS A 7 -27.04 0.46 10.76
C LYS A 7 -25.69 -0.08 10.31
N THR A 8 -25.03 -0.89 11.14
CA THR A 8 -23.87 -1.69 10.69
C THR A 8 -24.38 -3.00 10.08
N ILE A 9 -23.87 -3.35 8.91
CA ILE A 9 -24.19 -4.58 8.20
C ILE A 9 -23.09 -5.63 8.39
N ASN A 10 -23.50 -6.87 8.62
CA ASN A 10 -22.58 -8.01 8.73
C ASN A 10 -22.34 -8.63 7.36
N LEU A 11 -21.22 -8.27 6.72
CA LEU A 11 -20.83 -8.78 5.40
C LEU A 11 -20.47 -10.26 5.37
N LYS A 12 -20.40 -10.95 6.53
CA LYS A 12 -20.27 -12.41 6.58
C LYS A 12 -21.57 -13.14 6.24
N ARG A 13 -22.70 -12.41 6.19
CA ARG A 13 -23.98 -12.95 5.72
C ARG A 13 -24.13 -12.64 4.24
N GLU A 14 -24.22 -13.67 3.40
CA GLU A 14 -24.32 -13.54 1.94
C GLU A 14 -25.50 -12.66 1.51
N GLU A 15 -26.66 -12.79 2.14
CA GLU A 15 -27.84 -11.97 1.83
C GLU A 15 -27.59 -10.47 2.04
N GLU A 16 -27.00 -10.10 3.16
CA GLU A 16 -26.67 -8.71 3.48
C GLU A 16 -25.58 -8.15 2.57
N ARG A 17 -24.58 -8.98 2.25
CA ARG A 17 -23.51 -8.65 1.31
C ARG A 17 -24.09 -8.35 -0.08
N GLU A 18 -25.01 -9.19 -0.54
CA GLU A 18 -25.67 -9.05 -1.83
C GLU A 18 -26.54 -7.78 -1.90
N ARG A 19 -27.21 -7.41 -0.80
CA ARG A 19 -27.98 -6.15 -0.73
C ARG A 19 -27.07 -4.93 -0.91
N VAL A 20 -25.93 -4.90 -0.22
CA VAL A 20 -24.94 -3.81 -0.37
C VAL A 20 -24.34 -3.80 -1.78
N HIS A 21 -24.03 -4.98 -2.33
CA HIS A 21 -23.51 -5.12 -3.68
C HIS A 21 -24.47 -4.51 -4.73
N LYS A 22 -25.74 -4.93 -4.72
CA LYS A 22 -26.77 -4.42 -5.63
C LYS A 22 -26.94 -2.90 -5.54
N PHE A 23 -26.93 -2.35 -4.33
CA PHE A 23 -27.03 -0.90 -4.15
C PHE A 23 -25.82 -0.16 -4.74
N LEU A 24 -24.60 -0.67 -4.53
CA LEU A 24 -23.38 -0.05 -5.08
C LEU A 24 -23.35 -0.09 -6.61
N GLU A 25 -23.88 -1.15 -7.23
CA GLU A 25 -23.96 -1.29 -8.69
C GLU A 25 -24.77 -0.16 -9.35
N GLU A 26 -25.81 0.37 -8.67
CA GLU A 26 -26.59 1.52 -9.14
C GLU A 26 -25.76 2.81 -9.33
N PHE A 27 -24.57 2.87 -8.72
CA PHE A 27 -23.62 3.99 -8.79
C PHE A 27 -22.34 3.65 -9.56
N ASP A 28 -22.36 2.53 -10.29
CA ASP A 28 -21.20 1.95 -10.94
C ASP A 28 -20.05 1.58 -10.00
N LEU A 29 -20.37 1.28 -8.73
CA LEU A 29 -19.41 0.86 -7.71
C LEU A 29 -19.50 -0.64 -7.46
N LYS A 30 -18.39 -1.24 -7.00
CA LYS A 30 -18.32 -2.62 -6.52
C LYS A 30 -18.09 -2.66 -5.02
N LEU A 31 -18.47 -3.73 -4.33
CA LEU A 31 -18.05 -3.93 -2.94
C LEU A 31 -16.63 -4.52 -2.93
N ASP A 32 -15.67 -3.81 -2.34
CA ASP A 32 -14.31 -4.32 -2.17
C ASP A 32 -14.31 -5.56 -1.25
N ASN A 33 -13.50 -6.57 -1.57
CA ASN A 33 -13.43 -7.83 -0.82
C ASN A 33 -12.73 -7.71 0.54
N ASP A 34 -11.98 -6.63 0.78
CA ASP A 34 -11.20 -6.39 1.98
C ASP A 34 -11.92 -5.54 3.03
N VAL A 35 -13.21 -5.27 2.83
CA VAL A 35 -14.03 -4.47 3.75
C VAL A 35 -14.24 -5.20 5.08
N ASP A 36 -13.94 -4.53 6.19
CA ASP A 36 -14.18 -5.04 7.55
C ASP A 36 -15.67 -4.97 7.90
N TYR A 37 -16.31 -3.84 7.60
CA TYR A 37 -17.74 -3.62 7.77
C TYR A 37 -18.28 -2.49 6.87
N THR A 38 -19.60 -2.50 6.69
CA THR A 38 -20.36 -1.48 5.98
C THR A 38 -21.39 -0.85 6.90
N LEU A 39 -21.52 0.47 6.86
CA LEU A 39 -22.63 1.22 7.43
C LEU A 39 -23.64 1.53 6.33
N ILE A 40 -24.93 1.41 6.65
CA ILE A 40 -26.02 1.76 5.74
C ILE A 40 -27.00 2.71 6.40
N ILE A 41 -27.70 3.46 5.56
CA ILE A 41 -28.97 4.11 5.91
C ILE A 41 -30.06 3.42 5.09
N GLU A 42 -31.14 3.04 5.75
CA GLU A 42 -32.22 2.26 5.18
C GLU A 42 -33.55 2.98 5.40
N GLN A 43 -34.39 3.02 4.36
CA GLN A 43 -35.77 3.51 4.43
C GLN A 43 -36.68 2.57 3.65
N ASN A 44 -37.81 2.17 4.25
CA ASN A 44 -38.77 1.23 3.63
C ASN A 44 -38.06 -0.04 3.11
N GLU A 45 -37.19 -0.63 3.95
CA GLU A 45 -36.39 -1.84 3.66
C GLU A 45 -35.41 -1.73 2.48
N LYS A 46 -35.23 -0.53 1.92
CA LYS A 46 -34.29 -0.24 0.85
C LYS A 46 -33.09 0.53 1.37
N ILE A 47 -31.90 0.10 0.99
CA ILE A 47 -30.67 0.86 1.22
C ILE A 47 -30.75 2.17 0.46
N LYS A 48 -30.47 3.27 1.15
CA LYS A 48 -30.48 4.63 0.61
C LYS A 48 -29.11 5.28 0.64
N ALA A 49 -28.21 4.81 1.50
CA ALA A 49 -26.83 5.24 1.49
C ALA A 49 -25.92 4.17 2.11
N THR A 50 -24.66 4.16 1.70
CA THR A 50 -23.62 3.26 2.21
C THR A 50 -22.31 4.00 2.42
N CYS A 51 -21.54 3.54 3.39
CA CYS A 51 -20.09 3.74 3.47
C CYS A 51 -19.45 2.51 4.12
N SER A 52 -18.20 2.23 3.81
CA SER A 52 -17.49 1.06 4.30
C SER A 52 -16.10 1.42 4.81
N LYS A 53 -15.55 0.58 5.67
CA LYS A 53 -14.19 0.71 6.20
C LYS A 53 -13.42 -0.58 5.99
N ALA A 54 -12.17 -0.44 5.57
CA ALA A 54 -11.15 -1.49 5.57
C ALA A 54 -9.91 -0.93 6.26
N LYS A 55 -9.60 -1.40 7.47
CA LYS A 55 -8.59 -0.83 8.37
C LYS A 55 -8.76 0.68 8.50
N ASN A 56 -7.75 1.47 8.15
CA ASN A 56 -7.80 2.93 8.16
C ASN A 56 -8.31 3.53 6.84
N VAL A 57 -8.86 2.77 5.91
CA VAL A 57 -9.35 3.27 4.62
C VAL A 57 -10.87 3.26 4.58
N PHE A 58 -11.48 4.42 4.37
CA PHE A 58 -12.90 4.54 4.10
C PHE A 58 -13.17 4.45 2.59
N LYS A 59 -14.20 3.69 2.21
CA LYS A 59 -14.50 3.30 0.83
C LYS A 59 -15.98 2.98 0.63
N CYS A 60 -16.37 2.66 -0.61
CA CYS A 60 -17.74 2.26 -0.97
C CYS A 60 -18.83 3.27 -0.54
N PHE A 61 -18.58 4.55 -0.76
CA PHE A 61 -19.53 5.63 -0.50
C PHE A 61 -20.55 5.74 -1.63
N ALA A 62 -21.83 5.59 -1.29
CA ALA A 62 -22.93 5.85 -2.22
C ALA A 62 -24.13 6.46 -1.48
N VAL A 63 -24.81 7.41 -2.12
CA VAL A 63 -26.01 8.07 -1.59
C VAL A 63 -27.04 8.20 -2.71
N SER A 64 -28.20 7.61 -2.47
CA SER A 64 -29.38 7.66 -3.35
C SER A 64 -29.79 9.09 -3.67
N LYS A 65 -30.32 9.28 -4.89
CA LYS A 65 -30.65 10.61 -5.42
C LYS A 65 -31.70 11.32 -4.55
N ASP A 66 -32.62 10.56 -3.97
CA ASP A 66 -33.68 11.03 -3.09
C ASP A 66 -33.19 11.49 -1.70
N LEU A 67 -31.96 11.14 -1.30
CA LEU A 67 -31.34 11.67 -0.08
C LEU A 67 -30.20 12.68 -0.35
N ARG A 68 -30.02 13.13 -1.60
CA ARG A 68 -29.00 14.14 -1.92
C ARG A 68 -29.39 15.49 -1.32
N GLY A 69 -28.46 16.09 -0.56
CA GLY A 69 -28.67 17.38 0.10
C GLY A 69 -29.01 17.29 1.59
N GLU A 70 -29.31 16.10 2.12
CA GLU A 70 -29.64 15.91 3.55
C GLU A 70 -28.41 15.73 4.47
N ASN A 71 -27.25 16.22 4.04
CA ASN A 71 -25.97 16.06 4.74
C ASN A 71 -25.60 14.60 5.10
N VAL A 72 -26.13 13.64 4.32
CA VAL A 72 -25.97 12.19 4.57
C VAL A 72 -24.52 11.75 4.60
N THR A 73 -23.71 12.24 3.67
CA THR A 73 -22.27 11.92 3.61
C THR A 73 -21.57 12.34 4.89
N SER A 74 -21.90 13.51 5.46
CA SER A 74 -21.32 13.98 6.72
C SER A 74 -21.66 13.04 7.87
N LYS A 75 -22.93 12.64 8.01
CA LYS A 75 -23.38 11.69 9.04
C LYS A 75 -22.66 10.34 8.95
N LEU A 76 -22.54 9.80 7.73
CA LEU A 76 -21.84 8.54 7.47
C LEU A 76 -20.35 8.64 7.79
N ILE A 77 -19.70 9.77 7.46
CA ILE A 77 -18.30 10.00 7.79
C ILE A 77 -18.09 10.12 9.30
N SER A 78 -18.92 10.89 10.00
CA SER A 78 -18.84 11.00 11.47
C SER A 78 -18.94 9.63 12.11
N ALA A 79 -19.91 8.80 11.70
CA ALA A 79 -20.07 7.45 12.24
C ALA A 79 -18.85 6.55 11.96
N LEU A 80 -18.20 6.68 10.80
CA LEU A 80 -16.96 5.95 10.51
C LEU A 80 -15.78 6.45 11.34
N ILE A 81 -15.65 7.76 11.54
CA ILE A 81 -14.58 8.36 12.36
C ILE A 81 -14.72 7.92 13.81
N ASP A 82 -15.93 8.01 14.37
CA ASP A 82 -16.20 7.62 15.76
C ASP A 82 -15.84 6.15 15.99
N LYS A 83 -16.26 5.28 15.07
CA LYS A 83 -15.94 3.85 15.15
C LYS A 83 -14.45 3.55 14.92
N SER A 84 -13.78 4.26 14.01
CA SER A 84 -12.32 4.17 13.89
C SER A 84 -11.63 4.56 15.20
N PHE A 85 -12.11 5.60 15.88
CA PHE A 85 -11.55 6.05 17.15
C PHE A 85 -11.72 5.01 18.27
N GLU A 86 -12.90 4.39 18.37
CA GLU A 86 -13.18 3.27 19.29
C GLU A 86 -12.26 2.07 19.05
N GLU A 87 -11.87 1.84 17.79
CA GLU A 87 -10.93 0.79 17.38
C GLU A 87 -9.45 1.19 17.54
N GLY A 88 -9.16 2.39 18.06
CA GLY A 88 -7.80 2.91 18.24
C GLY A 88 -7.13 3.41 16.96
N ILE A 89 -7.91 3.65 15.90
CA ILE A 89 -7.46 4.16 14.60
C ILE A 89 -7.72 5.67 14.53
N PHE A 90 -6.65 6.44 14.75
CA PHE A 90 -6.72 7.91 14.84
C PHE A 90 -6.35 8.66 13.55
N HIS A 91 -6.09 7.92 12.48
CA HIS A 91 -5.72 8.43 11.18
C HIS A 91 -6.36 7.57 10.10
N ASN A 92 -7.04 8.19 9.15
CA ASN A 92 -7.87 7.53 8.15
C ASN A 92 -7.66 8.14 6.77
N PHE A 93 -7.94 7.34 5.76
CA PHE A 93 -7.76 7.66 4.36
C PHE A 93 -9.04 7.53 3.56
N ILE A 94 -9.15 8.32 2.50
CA ILE A 94 -10.18 8.18 1.48
C ILE A 94 -9.52 8.14 0.11
N PHE A 95 -9.88 7.14 -0.68
CA PHE A 95 -9.70 7.15 -2.13
C PHE A 95 -11.06 7.36 -2.76
N THR A 96 -11.19 8.33 -3.64
CA THR A 96 -12.47 8.66 -4.28
C THR A 96 -12.27 9.15 -5.71
N LYS A 97 -13.38 9.32 -6.44
CA LYS A 97 -13.35 9.94 -7.77
C LYS A 97 -12.97 11.43 -7.64
N PRO A 98 -12.15 11.98 -8.56
CA PRO A 98 -11.70 13.38 -8.56
C PRO A 98 -12.81 14.44 -8.44
N ASP A 99 -14.01 14.13 -8.92
CA ASP A 99 -15.18 15.02 -8.85
C ASP A 99 -15.83 15.05 -7.45
N LYS A 100 -15.52 14.08 -6.58
CA LYS A 100 -16.01 14.01 -5.18
C LYS A 100 -15.05 14.59 -4.16
N GLU A 101 -13.81 14.90 -4.55
CA GLU A 101 -12.78 15.48 -3.68
C GLU A 101 -13.30 16.64 -2.83
N LYS A 102 -14.00 17.60 -3.46
CA LYS A 102 -14.51 18.81 -2.77
C LYS A 102 -15.49 18.50 -1.64
N ILE A 103 -16.24 17.40 -1.75
CA ILE A 103 -17.19 16.97 -0.71
C ILE A 103 -16.40 16.55 0.54
N PHE A 104 -15.39 15.71 0.37
CA PHE A 104 -14.57 15.25 1.50
C PHE A 104 -13.69 16.37 2.06
N ALA A 105 -13.18 17.25 1.21
CA ALA A 105 -12.44 18.44 1.64
C ALA A 105 -13.30 19.37 2.53
N SER A 106 -14.60 19.51 2.24
CA SER A 106 -15.53 20.26 3.11
C SER A 106 -15.78 19.60 4.46
N LEU A 107 -15.40 18.33 4.60
CA LEU A 107 -15.47 17.53 5.84
C LEU A 107 -14.09 17.39 6.49
N ASN A 108 -13.20 18.36 6.26
CA ASN A 108 -11.84 18.47 6.81
C ASN A 108 -10.86 17.37 6.37
N PHE A 109 -11.18 16.57 5.35
CA PHE A 109 -10.17 15.72 4.72
C PHE A 109 -9.21 16.57 3.90
N LYS A 110 -7.91 16.33 4.06
CA LYS A 110 -6.86 17.03 3.33
C LYS A 110 -6.49 16.23 2.09
N THR A 111 -6.60 16.84 0.92
CA THR A 111 -6.15 16.20 -0.33
C THR A 111 -4.63 16.07 -0.30
N LEU A 112 -4.15 14.84 -0.40
CA LEU A 112 -2.73 14.53 -0.50
C LEU A 112 -2.26 14.58 -1.96
N TYR A 113 -2.97 13.86 -2.83
CA TYR A 113 -2.66 13.78 -4.25
C TYR A 113 -3.91 13.50 -5.08
N LYS A 114 -3.91 13.98 -6.32
CA LYS A 114 -5.04 13.86 -7.25
C LYS A 114 -4.53 13.59 -8.65
N THR A 115 -5.18 12.62 -9.31
CA THR A 115 -4.99 12.27 -10.71
C THR A 115 -6.30 12.46 -11.47
N ASP A 116 -6.33 12.13 -12.75
CA ASP A 116 -7.55 12.16 -13.57
C ASP A 116 -8.58 11.10 -13.16
N HIS A 117 -8.15 10.08 -12.41
CA HIS A 117 -9.00 8.95 -12.02
C HIS A 117 -9.26 8.85 -10.52
N VAL A 118 -8.34 9.37 -9.68
CA VAL A 118 -8.39 9.17 -8.22
C VAL A 118 -7.99 10.44 -7.48
N ALA A 119 -8.71 10.77 -6.41
CA ALA A 119 -8.25 11.67 -5.36
C ALA A 119 -7.97 10.87 -4.08
N PHE A 120 -6.80 11.10 -3.48
CA PHE A 120 -6.39 10.50 -2.21
C PHE A 120 -6.31 11.57 -1.13
N LEU A 121 -7.04 11.34 -0.03
CA LEU A 121 -7.19 12.30 1.06
C LEU A 121 -6.93 11.64 2.42
N GLU A 122 -6.45 12.43 3.37
CA GLU A 122 -6.18 12.04 4.76
C GLU A 122 -7.07 12.79 5.75
N TYR A 123 -7.35 12.17 6.90
CA TYR A 123 -7.98 12.78 8.06
C TYR A 123 -7.49 12.11 9.35
N GLY A 124 -7.11 12.89 10.36
CA GLY A 124 -6.76 12.34 11.65
C GLY A 124 -6.13 13.34 12.61
N ILE A 125 -5.67 12.84 13.75
CA ILE A 125 -4.99 13.64 14.79
C ILE A 125 -3.57 14.06 14.38
N TYR A 126 -3.02 13.40 13.35
CA TYR A 126 -1.78 13.75 12.67
C TYR A 126 -1.98 13.65 11.16
N ASP A 127 -0.99 14.12 10.42
CA ASP A 127 -1.00 14.14 8.95
C ASP A 127 0.35 13.63 8.41
N ILE A 128 0.46 13.53 7.08
CA ILE A 128 1.69 13.04 6.44
C ILE A 128 2.94 13.83 6.85
N GLY A 129 2.82 15.13 7.07
CA GLY A 129 3.93 15.98 7.49
C GLY A 129 4.48 15.54 8.85
N LYS A 130 3.58 15.39 9.84
CA LYS A 130 3.92 14.89 11.17
C LYS A 130 4.42 13.45 11.16
N ALA A 131 3.86 12.59 10.30
CA ALA A 131 4.30 11.21 10.16
C ALA A 131 5.75 11.15 9.64
N LEU A 132 6.08 11.93 8.61
CA LEU A 132 7.43 12.01 8.08
C LEU A 132 8.40 12.72 9.04
N ASP A 133 7.96 13.70 9.82
CA ASP A 133 8.76 14.29 10.90
C ASP A 133 9.17 13.26 11.95
N LYS A 134 8.22 12.41 12.36
CA LYS A 134 8.48 11.33 13.30
C LYS A 134 9.50 10.35 12.73
N ILE A 135 9.32 9.92 11.48
CA ILE A 135 10.27 9.02 10.79
C ILE A 135 11.66 9.68 10.69
N GLY A 136 11.72 10.95 10.29
CA GLY A 136 12.98 11.70 10.18
C GLY A 136 13.74 11.75 11.51
N LYS A 137 13.04 12.00 12.62
CA LYS A 137 13.63 12.00 13.97
C LYS A 137 14.06 10.60 14.42
N GLU A 138 13.21 9.59 14.26
CA GLU A 138 13.47 8.22 14.72
C GLU A 138 14.68 7.58 14.02
N TYR A 139 14.85 7.85 12.72
CA TYR A 139 15.89 7.26 11.88
C TYR A 139 17.06 8.20 11.59
N ASN A 140 17.09 9.38 12.22
CA ASN A 140 18.08 10.43 11.99
C ASN A 140 18.24 10.74 10.49
N ILE A 141 17.12 11.00 9.81
CA ILE A 141 17.05 11.38 8.40
C ILE A 141 16.71 12.88 8.35
N ASN A 142 17.67 13.67 7.91
CA ASN A 142 17.51 15.10 7.67
C ASN A 142 17.37 15.39 6.17
N ASN A 143 17.30 16.66 5.78
CA ASN A 143 17.24 17.12 4.39
C ASN A 143 18.55 17.79 3.92
N LEU A 144 19.67 17.61 4.64
CA LEU A 144 20.93 18.30 4.37
C LEU A 144 21.64 17.72 3.15
N GLU A 145 21.86 16.41 3.14
CA GLU A 145 22.47 15.71 2.01
C GLU A 145 21.41 15.15 1.06
N GLU A 146 21.75 15.11 -0.22
CA GLU A 146 20.96 14.43 -1.23
C GLU A 146 20.96 12.92 -0.98
N LYS A 147 19.77 12.32 -1.12
CA LYS A 147 19.56 10.91 -0.87
C LYS A 147 19.01 10.22 -2.09
N THR A 148 19.23 8.92 -2.11
CA THR A 148 18.58 8.01 -3.04
C THR A 148 17.64 7.10 -2.27
N ALA A 149 16.52 6.73 -2.89
CA ALA A 149 15.57 5.83 -2.29
C ALA A 149 15.38 4.51 -3.04
N LEU A 150 15.08 3.46 -2.27
CA LEU A 150 14.43 2.24 -2.77
C LEU A 150 13.17 1.99 -1.96
N VAL A 151 12.12 1.52 -2.61
CA VAL A 151 10.91 1.02 -1.95
C VAL A 151 10.81 -0.47 -2.24
N MET A 152 10.80 -1.30 -1.20
CA MET A 152 10.90 -2.74 -1.35
C MET A 152 9.92 -3.48 -0.43
N ASN A 153 9.28 -4.53 -0.97
CA ASN A 153 8.47 -5.44 -0.14
C ASN A 153 9.36 -6.50 0.55
N CYS A 154 10.33 -7.10 -0.14
CA CYS A 154 11.22 -8.12 0.43
C CYS A 154 10.47 -9.33 1.04
N ASN A 155 9.57 -9.97 0.28
CA ASN A 155 8.72 -11.09 0.73
C ASN A 155 9.16 -12.47 0.15
N PRO A 156 10.32 -13.06 0.50
CA PRO A 156 11.31 -12.61 1.47
C PRO A 156 12.43 -11.74 0.86
N PHE A 157 13.38 -11.32 1.70
CA PHE A 157 14.65 -10.70 1.26
C PHE A 157 15.47 -11.71 0.45
N THR A 158 16.01 -11.30 -0.70
CA THR A 158 16.70 -12.19 -1.65
C THR A 158 18.02 -11.56 -2.09
N LEU A 159 18.89 -12.33 -2.76
CA LEU A 159 20.12 -11.79 -3.34
C LEU A 159 19.84 -10.75 -4.43
N GLY A 160 18.68 -10.80 -5.08
CA GLY A 160 18.21 -9.76 -6.00
C GLY A 160 17.96 -8.43 -5.29
N HIS A 161 17.25 -8.45 -4.15
CA HIS A 161 17.06 -7.24 -3.33
C HIS A 161 18.40 -6.70 -2.80
N ARG A 162 19.24 -7.59 -2.26
CA ARG A 162 20.58 -7.23 -1.76
C ARG A 162 21.41 -6.53 -2.84
N TYR A 163 21.43 -7.07 -4.06
CA TYR A 163 22.13 -6.48 -5.20
C TYR A 163 21.65 -5.06 -5.53
N LEU A 164 20.34 -4.81 -5.53
CA LEU A 164 19.79 -3.47 -5.79
C LEU A 164 20.21 -2.47 -4.71
N ILE A 165 20.22 -2.88 -3.44
CA ILE A 165 20.66 -2.04 -2.32
C ILE A 165 22.17 -1.77 -2.43
N GLU A 166 22.99 -2.76 -2.77
CA GLU A 166 24.43 -2.59 -3.00
C GLU A 166 24.72 -1.64 -4.16
N TYR A 167 23.98 -1.78 -5.27
CA TYR A 167 24.11 -0.87 -6.41
C TYR A 167 23.79 0.57 -5.99
N ALA A 168 22.70 0.77 -5.26
CA ALA A 168 22.34 2.09 -4.77
C ALA A 168 23.40 2.67 -3.82
N SER A 169 23.88 1.86 -2.87
CA SER A 169 24.91 2.22 -1.90
C SER A 169 26.21 2.66 -2.58
N LYS A 170 26.63 1.98 -3.66
CA LYS A 170 27.84 2.33 -4.42
C LYS A 170 27.70 3.61 -5.23
N ASN A 171 26.48 3.96 -5.66
CA ASN A 171 26.21 5.07 -6.56
C ASN A 171 25.52 6.25 -5.86
N SER A 172 25.60 6.34 -4.54
CA SER A 172 24.93 7.40 -3.76
C SER A 172 25.66 7.68 -2.46
N LYS A 173 25.62 8.94 -2.00
CA LYS A 173 26.18 9.33 -0.70
C LYS A 173 25.40 8.72 0.45
N GLU A 174 24.07 8.83 0.40
CA GLU A 174 23.15 8.24 1.37
C GLU A 174 21.99 7.54 0.66
N VAL A 175 21.58 6.39 1.19
CA VAL A 175 20.48 5.60 0.66
C VAL A 175 19.44 5.34 1.75
N ILE A 176 18.17 5.58 1.44
CA ILE A 176 17.03 5.18 2.26
C ILE A 176 16.33 4.01 1.59
N VAL A 177 16.16 2.90 2.31
CA VAL A 177 15.36 1.77 1.86
C VAL A 177 14.09 1.71 2.70
N PHE A 178 12.97 2.02 2.07
CA PHE A 178 11.64 1.92 2.65
C PHE A 178 11.10 0.50 2.50
N ILE A 179 10.78 -0.15 3.63
CA ILE A 179 10.17 -1.48 3.65
C ILE A 179 8.66 -1.35 3.73
N VAL A 180 7.95 -1.87 2.71
CA VAL A 180 6.49 -1.77 2.62
C VAL A 180 5.82 -2.48 3.81
N GLN A 181 4.94 -1.76 4.51
CA GLN A 181 4.18 -2.25 5.66
C GLN A 181 2.84 -2.88 5.23
N GLU A 182 2.91 -3.94 4.43
CA GLU A 182 1.73 -4.71 4.02
C GLU A 182 1.54 -5.93 4.92
N ASP A 183 0.31 -6.10 5.44
CA ASP A 183 -0.08 -7.24 6.30
C ASP A 183 -0.55 -8.48 5.53
N LYS A 184 -0.64 -8.39 4.19
CA LYS A 184 -1.04 -9.53 3.35
C LYS A 184 0.14 -10.43 2.98
N SER A 185 1.38 -10.04 3.28
CA SER A 185 2.57 -10.83 2.94
C SER A 185 2.75 -12.10 3.80
N LEU A 186 3.23 -13.18 3.17
CA LEU A 186 3.52 -14.50 3.74
C LEU A 186 4.63 -14.38 4.78
N PHE A 187 5.63 -13.54 4.49
CA PHE A 187 6.59 -13.06 5.49
C PHE A 187 6.03 -11.79 6.15
N PRO A 188 5.80 -11.79 7.48
CA PRO A 188 5.33 -10.63 8.21
C PRO A 188 6.28 -9.44 8.08
N PHE A 189 5.75 -8.22 8.17
CA PHE A 189 6.55 -6.99 8.07
C PHE A 189 7.79 -7.00 8.97
N LYS A 190 7.63 -7.32 10.27
CA LYS A 190 8.75 -7.36 11.23
C LYS A 190 9.86 -8.31 10.80
N THR A 191 9.49 -9.47 10.24
CA THR A 191 10.43 -10.45 9.69
C THR A 191 11.16 -9.87 8.49
N ARG A 192 10.43 -9.32 7.50
CA ARG A 192 11.02 -8.74 6.29
C ARG A 192 11.97 -7.59 6.63
N TYR A 193 11.55 -6.69 7.51
CA TYR A 193 12.34 -5.56 7.99
C TYR A 193 13.65 -6.02 8.64
N ASN A 194 13.59 -6.98 9.58
CA ASN A 194 14.78 -7.49 10.25
C ASN A 194 15.73 -8.21 9.29
N LEU A 195 15.20 -9.00 8.35
CA LEU A 195 16.01 -9.67 7.33
C LEU A 195 16.77 -8.69 6.45
N VAL A 196 16.13 -7.60 6.03
CA VAL A 196 16.81 -6.57 5.24
C VAL A 196 17.83 -5.84 6.11
N LYS A 197 17.46 -5.39 7.31
CA LYS A 197 18.34 -4.67 8.22
C LYS A 197 19.62 -5.44 8.56
N GLU A 198 19.50 -6.70 8.96
CA GLU A 198 20.67 -7.55 9.24
C GLU A 198 21.43 -7.89 7.96
N GLY A 199 20.69 -8.08 6.87
CA GLY A 199 21.22 -8.42 5.57
C GLY A 199 21.85 -7.26 4.81
N THR A 200 21.93 -6.06 5.37
CA THR A 200 22.58 -4.87 4.78
C THR A 200 23.41 -4.08 5.79
N LYS A 201 23.68 -4.64 6.97
CA LYS A 201 24.36 -3.93 8.07
C LYS A 201 25.80 -3.50 7.75
N ASP A 202 26.41 -4.15 6.77
CA ASP A 202 27.74 -3.85 6.26
C ASP A 202 27.76 -2.62 5.33
N LEU A 203 26.61 -2.12 4.92
CA LEU A 203 26.49 -0.92 4.07
C LEU A 203 26.25 0.31 4.95
N GLU A 204 27.34 1.01 5.30
CA GLU A 204 27.31 2.12 6.28
C GLU A 204 26.43 3.31 5.86
N ASN A 205 26.28 3.53 4.55
CA ASN A 205 25.48 4.63 4.00
C ASN A 205 24.02 4.27 3.71
N VAL A 206 23.55 3.11 4.17
CA VAL A 206 22.19 2.61 3.92
C VAL A 206 21.36 2.65 5.21
N LYS A 207 20.23 3.34 5.18
CA LYS A 207 19.23 3.34 6.26
C LYS A 207 18.01 2.53 5.86
N ILE A 208 17.74 1.45 6.59
CA ILE A 208 16.52 0.65 6.43
C ILE A 208 15.43 1.19 7.34
N ILE A 209 14.30 1.61 6.77
CA ILE A 209 13.20 2.21 7.54
C ILE A 209 11.83 1.63 7.14
N PRO A 210 10.83 1.69 8.03
CA PRO A 210 9.45 1.37 7.68
C PRO A 210 8.91 2.34 6.62
N GLY A 211 8.15 1.83 5.66
CA GLY A 211 7.50 2.65 4.62
C GLY A 211 6.37 3.54 5.13
N GLY A 212 5.88 3.29 6.35
CA GLY A 212 4.70 3.95 6.88
C GLY A 212 3.42 3.56 6.13
N GLU A 213 2.37 4.30 6.40
CA GLU A 213 1.04 4.13 5.82
C GLU A 213 0.85 4.89 4.48
N TYR A 214 1.80 5.75 4.12
CA TYR A 214 1.73 6.59 2.91
C TYR A 214 2.48 6.02 1.70
N ILE A 215 3.27 4.96 1.89
CA ILE A 215 3.77 4.14 0.77
C ILE A 215 2.73 3.05 0.54
N ILE A 216 1.88 3.28 -0.45
CA ILE A 216 0.65 2.50 -0.64
C ILE A 216 0.99 1.20 -1.36
N SER A 217 0.71 0.06 -0.71
CA SER A 217 0.76 -1.22 -1.41
C SER A 217 -0.40 -1.33 -2.41
N SER A 218 -0.13 -1.95 -3.56
CA SER A 218 -1.17 -2.31 -4.54
C SER A 218 -2.27 -3.16 -3.91
N ALA A 219 -1.92 -4.03 -2.95
CA ALA A 219 -2.87 -4.93 -2.30
C ALA A 219 -3.87 -4.21 -1.37
N THR A 220 -3.61 -2.96 -1.03
CA THR A 220 -4.49 -2.10 -0.20
C THR A 220 -5.12 -0.97 -1.00
N PHE A 221 -4.79 -0.83 -2.29
CA PHE A 221 -5.35 0.21 -3.14
C PHE A 221 -6.81 -0.13 -3.50
N PRO A 222 -7.77 0.78 -3.28
CA PRO A 222 -9.18 0.45 -3.48
C PRO A 222 -9.54 0.20 -4.95
N THR A 223 -10.39 -0.80 -5.18
CA THR A 223 -10.80 -1.21 -6.54
C THR A 223 -12.25 -0.83 -6.85
N TYR A 224 -13.01 -0.42 -5.83
CA TYR A 224 -14.47 -0.27 -5.87
C TYR A 224 -15.02 0.69 -6.94
N PHE A 225 -14.22 1.63 -7.45
CA PHE A 225 -14.63 2.58 -8.49
C PHE A 225 -13.84 2.47 -9.80
N ILE A 226 -12.93 1.49 -9.93
CA ILE A 226 -12.12 1.25 -11.13
C ILE A 226 -12.34 -0.20 -11.60
N ARG A 227 -12.89 -0.36 -12.80
CA ARG A 227 -13.23 -1.68 -13.35
C ARG A 227 -12.11 -2.32 -14.17
N GLU A 228 -11.26 -1.50 -14.79
CA GLU A 228 -10.19 -1.95 -15.68
C GLU A 228 -8.88 -2.08 -14.90
N GLU A 229 -8.26 -3.25 -14.97
CA GLU A 229 -7.02 -3.57 -14.25
C GLU A 229 -5.87 -2.64 -14.66
N ASP A 230 -5.76 -2.30 -15.94
CA ASP A 230 -4.73 -1.38 -16.44
C ASP A 230 -4.89 0.04 -15.89
N ILE A 231 -6.13 0.52 -15.74
CA ILE A 231 -6.42 1.83 -15.14
C ILE A 231 -6.10 1.80 -13.64
N LEU A 232 -6.43 0.69 -12.96
CA LEU A 232 -6.16 0.51 -11.54
C LEU A 232 -4.66 0.57 -11.24
N VAL A 233 -3.86 -0.16 -12.02
CA VAL A 233 -2.39 -0.18 -11.88
C VAL A 233 -1.80 1.20 -12.11
N LYS A 234 -2.25 1.91 -13.17
CA LYS A 234 -1.80 3.28 -13.45
C LYS A 234 -2.17 4.24 -12.33
N ALA A 235 -3.42 4.23 -11.90
CA ALA A 235 -3.89 5.14 -10.86
C ALA A 235 -3.21 4.89 -9.51
N HIS A 236 -2.99 3.62 -9.14
CA HIS A 236 -2.18 3.25 -7.97
C HIS A 236 -0.76 3.79 -8.08
N ALA A 237 -0.09 3.52 -9.21
CA ALA A 237 1.28 3.93 -9.45
C ALA A 237 1.45 5.46 -9.45
N GLU A 238 0.50 6.20 -10.02
CA GLU A 238 0.50 7.67 -10.05
C GLU A 238 0.30 8.27 -8.65
N ILE A 239 -0.64 7.74 -7.87
CA ILE A 239 -0.83 8.16 -6.48
C ILE A 239 0.43 7.88 -5.67
N ASP A 240 0.98 6.66 -5.74
CA ASP A 240 2.20 6.30 -5.00
C ASP A 240 3.40 7.18 -5.40
N ALA A 241 3.64 7.36 -6.71
CA ALA A 241 4.71 8.22 -7.21
C ALA A 241 4.51 9.69 -6.79
N GLY A 242 3.27 10.18 -6.87
CA GLY A 242 2.91 11.54 -6.52
C GLY A 242 3.10 11.84 -5.04
N ILE A 243 2.65 10.94 -4.17
CA ILE A 243 2.87 11.03 -2.73
C ILE A 243 4.35 10.96 -2.40
N PHE A 244 5.06 9.99 -2.99
CA PHE A 244 6.48 9.83 -2.79
C PHE A 244 7.24 11.09 -3.21
N GLY A 245 7.04 11.59 -4.43
CA GLY A 245 7.72 12.77 -4.94
C GLY A 245 7.40 14.03 -4.16
N LYS A 246 6.11 14.30 -3.93
CA LYS A 246 5.64 15.51 -3.26
C LYS A 246 6.03 15.59 -1.78
N TYR A 247 5.99 14.47 -1.07
CA TYR A 247 6.17 14.49 0.39
C TYR A 247 7.50 13.87 0.83
N PHE A 248 7.81 12.65 0.41
CA PHE A 248 9.06 11.99 0.82
C PHE A 248 10.28 12.63 0.15
N GLY A 249 10.15 12.93 -1.15
CA GLY A 249 11.14 13.65 -1.96
C GLY A 249 11.59 14.94 -1.32
N GLU A 250 10.62 15.83 -1.10
CA GLU A 250 10.85 17.13 -0.48
C GLU A 250 11.38 17.00 0.95
N LYS A 251 10.76 16.15 1.78
CA LYS A 251 11.08 16.06 3.21
C LYS A 251 12.48 15.53 3.49
N PHE A 252 12.93 14.56 2.71
CA PHE A 252 14.21 13.87 2.95
C PHE A 252 15.30 14.21 1.93
N ASN A 253 15.04 15.17 1.04
CA ASN A 253 15.94 15.56 -0.05
C ASN A 253 16.32 14.36 -0.94
N ILE A 254 15.32 13.57 -1.34
CA ILE A 254 15.53 12.42 -2.24
C ILE A 254 15.54 12.92 -3.68
N LYS A 255 16.62 12.65 -4.42
CA LYS A 255 16.81 13.08 -5.81
C LYS A 255 16.79 11.95 -6.83
N LYS A 256 16.98 10.71 -6.36
CA LYS A 256 16.96 9.53 -7.21
C LYS A 256 16.19 8.40 -6.53
N ARG A 257 15.42 7.64 -7.31
CA ARG A 257 14.78 6.39 -6.88
C ARG A 257 15.23 5.27 -7.80
N TYR A 258 15.71 4.18 -7.20
CA TYR A 258 16.06 2.97 -7.94
C TYR A 258 14.92 1.96 -7.89
N VAL A 259 14.69 1.30 -9.02
CA VAL A 259 13.82 0.11 -9.12
C VAL A 259 14.54 -0.99 -9.87
N GLY A 260 14.19 -2.25 -9.58
CA GLY A 260 14.66 -3.37 -10.40
C GLY A 260 13.84 -3.46 -11.68
N GLU A 261 14.50 -3.79 -12.79
CA GLU A 261 13.84 -4.13 -14.05
C GLU A 261 12.90 -5.34 -13.83
N GLU A 262 11.74 -5.35 -14.48
CA GLU A 262 10.80 -6.47 -14.43
C GLU A 262 10.13 -6.65 -15.81
N PRO A 263 10.79 -7.34 -16.76
CA PRO A 263 10.30 -7.44 -18.13
C PRO A 263 9.17 -8.48 -18.29
N TYR A 264 9.00 -9.40 -17.34
CA TYR A 264 8.01 -10.50 -17.44
C TYR A 264 6.71 -10.25 -16.67
N CYS A 265 6.69 -9.29 -15.75
CA CYS A 265 5.46 -8.89 -15.05
C CYS A 265 4.91 -7.61 -15.67
N LYS A 266 3.85 -7.74 -16.47
CA LYS A 266 3.19 -6.60 -17.12
C LYS A 266 2.76 -5.52 -16.12
N VAL A 267 2.24 -5.93 -14.96
CA VAL A 267 1.80 -5.04 -13.88
C VAL A 267 2.97 -4.22 -13.32
N THR A 268 4.06 -4.87 -12.96
CA THR A 268 5.25 -4.18 -12.42
C THR A 268 5.90 -3.30 -13.47
N ASN A 269 5.94 -3.74 -14.73
CA ASN A 269 6.48 -2.93 -15.82
C ASN A 269 5.66 -1.66 -16.03
N ALA A 270 4.33 -1.78 -16.08
CA ALA A 270 3.43 -0.64 -16.17
C ALA A 270 3.61 0.33 -14.99
N TYR A 271 3.74 -0.21 -13.77
CA TYR A 271 4.05 0.59 -12.58
C TYR A 271 5.38 1.34 -12.71
N ASN A 272 6.47 0.68 -13.12
CA ASN A 272 7.77 1.34 -13.36
C ASN A 272 7.68 2.45 -14.41
N GLN A 273 6.94 2.24 -15.51
CA GLN A 273 6.75 3.27 -16.53
C GLN A 273 6.01 4.50 -15.98
N VAL A 274 5.01 4.31 -15.13
CA VAL A 274 4.30 5.41 -14.47
C VAL A 274 5.23 6.17 -13.52
N LEU A 275 6.05 5.46 -12.73
CA LEU A 275 7.06 6.10 -11.87
C LEU A 275 8.01 6.97 -12.71
N LYS A 276 8.48 6.45 -13.85
CA LYS A 276 9.42 7.12 -14.75
C LYS A 276 8.86 8.44 -15.30
N ASN A 277 7.55 8.48 -15.54
CA ASN A 277 6.86 9.67 -16.04
C ASN A 277 6.46 10.65 -14.94
N THR A 278 6.28 10.18 -13.70
CA THR A 278 5.70 10.98 -12.61
C THR A 278 6.76 11.60 -11.69
N LEU A 279 7.77 10.82 -11.29
CA LEU A 279 8.81 11.27 -10.36
C LEU A 279 9.62 12.48 -10.86
N PRO A 280 9.97 12.60 -12.16
CA PRO A 280 10.71 13.77 -12.65
C PRO A 280 9.97 15.10 -12.45
N LYS A 281 8.63 15.08 -12.36
CA LYS A 281 7.82 16.27 -12.05
C LYS A 281 8.12 16.85 -10.67
N PHE A 282 8.72 16.06 -9.78
CA PHE A 282 9.15 16.43 -8.43
C PHE A 282 10.67 16.57 -8.30
N GLY A 283 11.40 16.55 -9.43
CA GLY A 283 12.87 16.60 -9.42
C GLY A 283 13.52 15.31 -8.92
N ILE A 284 12.82 14.16 -9.06
CA ILE A 284 13.36 12.84 -8.72
C ILE A 284 13.58 12.05 -10.00
N GLU A 285 14.82 11.64 -10.23
CA GLU A 285 15.19 10.72 -11.31
C GLU A 285 14.79 9.28 -10.95
N LEU A 286 14.21 8.55 -11.89
CA LEU A 286 14.04 7.10 -11.77
C LEU A 286 15.09 6.39 -12.62
N GLU A 287 15.83 5.48 -12.01
CA GLU A 287 16.76 4.61 -12.71
C GLU A 287 16.36 3.13 -12.51
N GLU A 288 16.15 2.43 -13.63
CA GLU A 288 15.83 1.00 -13.65
C GLU A 288 17.13 0.19 -13.74
N ILE A 289 17.38 -0.64 -12.73
CA ILE A 289 18.60 -1.45 -12.63
C ILE A 289 18.31 -2.84 -13.19
N LYS A 290 19.16 -3.28 -14.13
CA LYS A 290 19.13 -4.65 -14.68
C LYS A 290 19.24 -5.68 -13.57
N ARG A 291 18.41 -6.71 -13.63
CA ARG A 291 18.37 -7.76 -12.60
C ARG A 291 19.65 -8.59 -12.59
N LYS A 292 20.02 -9.04 -11.39
CA LYS A 292 21.05 -10.04 -11.18
C LYS A 292 20.54 -11.41 -11.63
N GLU A 293 21.24 -12.01 -12.58
CA GLU A 293 21.02 -13.38 -13.03
C GLU A 293 21.82 -14.36 -12.18
N SER A 294 21.25 -15.56 -11.97
CA SER A 294 21.95 -16.71 -11.42
C SER A 294 21.56 -17.93 -12.23
N GLN A 295 22.54 -18.62 -12.81
CA GLN A 295 22.32 -19.81 -13.65
C GLN A 295 21.33 -19.58 -14.81
N GLY A 296 21.35 -18.39 -15.43
CA GLY A 296 20.47 -18.05 -16.55
C GLY A 296 19.04 -17.65 -16.18
N GLU A 297 18.70 -17.60 -14.88
CA GLU A 297 17.40 -17.14 -14.41
C GLU A 297 17.51 -16.00 -13.39
N PHE A 298 16.49 -15.13 -13.35
CA PHE A 298 16.45 -14.00 -12.43
C PHE A 298 16.14 -14.43 -10.99
N ILE A 299 16.86 -13.84 -10.03
CA ILE A 299 16.58 -14.05 -8.61
C ILE A 299 15.37 -13.19 -8.20
N SER A 300 14.23 -13.84 -7.92
CA SER A 300 13.02 -13.16 -7.44
C SER A 300 12.47 -13.78 -6.15
N ALA A 301 11.77 -12.97 -5.36
CA ALA A 301 11.10 -13.46 -4.16
C ALA A 301 9.98 -14.45 -4.49
N SER A 302 9.28 -14.25 -5.60
CA SER A 302 8.22 -15.17 -6.04
C SER A 302 8.77 -16.55 -6.39
N LYS A 303 9.96 -16.62 -7.02
CA LYS A 303 10.67 -17.88 -7.26
C LYS A 303 11.05 -18.59 -5.96
N VAL A 304 11.55 -17.84 -4.97
CA VAL A 304 11.84 -18.40 -3.63
C VAL A 304 10.58 -18.99 -3.00
N ARG A 305 9.43 -18.29 -3.05
CA ARG A 305 8.17 -18.80 -2.51
C ARG A 305 7.68 -20.04 -3.28
N ALA A 306 7.87 -20.10 -4.61
CA ALA A 306 7.53 -21.28 -5.41
C ALA A 306 8.35 -22.51 -5.01
N LEU A 307 9.68 -22.38 -4.90
CA LEU A 307 10.55 -23.47 -4.46
C LEU A 307 10.21 -23.97 -3.06
N ILE A 308 9.80 -23.08 -2.15
CA ILE A 308 9.32 -23.47 -0.81
C ILE A 308 8.04 -24.32 -0.90
N ARG A 309 7.10 -23.98 -1.80
CA ARG A 309 5.88 -24.76 -2.01
C ARG A 309 6.16 -26.15 -2.60
N GLU A 310 7.16 -26.24 -3.47
CA GLU A 310 7.61 -27.49 -4.11
C GLU A 310 8.51 -28.35 -3.21
N ASP A 311 8.71 -27.97 -1.94
CA ASP A 311 9.59 -28.64 -0.98
C ASP A 311 11.08 -28.67 -1.40
N LYS A 312 11.49 -27.75 -2.29
CA LYS A 312 12.86 -27.60 -2.80
C LYS A 312 13.67 -26.58 -2.01
N LEU A 313 13.63 -26.66 -0.68
CA LEU A 313 14.26 -25.66 0.19
C LEU A 313 15.78 -25.54 -0.02
N ASN A 314 16.46 -26.64 -0.37
CA ASN A 314 17.90 -26.61 -0.64
C ASN A 314 18.28 -25.69 -1.81
N GLU A 315 17.43 -25.56 -2.82
CA GLU A 315 17.65 -24.68 -3.98
C GLU A 315 17.56 -23.20 -3.56
N VAL A 316 16.72 -22.88 -2.57
CA VAL A 316 16.53 -21.51 -2.05
C VAL A 316 17.83 -20.93 -1.49
N LYS A 317 18.71 -21.75 -0.93
CA LYS A 317 19.99 -21.31 -0.34
C LYS A 317 20.84 -20.49 -1.32
N SER A 318 20.78 -20.80 -2.61
CA SER A 318 21.52 -20.09 -3.66
C SER A 318 20.90 -18.76 -4.09
N LEU A 319 19.66 -18.49 -3.68
CA LEU A 319 18.86 -17.34 -4.12
C LEU A 319 18.71 -16.26 -3.03
N VAL A 320 19.05 -16.58 -1.79
CA VAL A 320 18.82 -15.71 -0.63
C VAL A 320 20.11 -15.44 0.15
N PRO A 321 20.23 -14.29 0.82
CA PRO A 321 21.37 -14.01 1.69
C PRO A 321 21.42 -14.97 2.87
N SER A 322 22.60 -15.09 3.49
CA SER A 322 22.81 -15.98 4.65
C SER A 322 21.84 -15.70 5.80
N VAL A 323 21.47 -14.44 6.03
CA VAL A 323 20.49 -14.05 7.07
C VAL A 323 19.10 -14.63 6.79
N THR A 324 18.66 -14.63 5.53
CA THR A 324 17.38 -15.20 5.13
C THR A 324 17.43 -16.72 5.15
N TRP A 325 18.54 -17.32 4.71
CA TRP A 325 18.74 -18.75 4.82
C TRP A 325 18.70 -19.22 6.27
N GLY A 326 19.42 -18.53 7.16
CA GLY A 326 19.42 -18.80 8.60
C GLY A 326 18.02 -18.68 9.20
N PHE A 327 17.28 -17.63 8.84
CA PHE A 327 15.89 -17.47 9.26
C PHE A 327 15.00 -18.63 8.82
N LEU A 328 15.05 -19.04 7.55
CA LEU A 328 14.22 -20.15 7.03
C LEU A 328 14.46 -21.47 7.78
N ASN A 329 15.65 -21.66 8.37
CA ASN A 329 16.01 -22.85 9.15
C ASN A 329 15.70 -22.72 10.66
N SER A 330 15.33 -21.53 11.14
CA SER A 330 14.85 -21.30 12.51
C SER A 330 13.43 -21.83 12.72
N ASP A 331 12.99 -21.95 13.98
CA ASP A 331 11.64 -22.42 14.30
C ASP A 331 10.55 -21.51 13.73
N SER A 332 10.69 -20.18 13.90
CA SER A 332 9.78 -19.21 13.28
C SER A 332 9.81 -19.24 11.76
N GLY A 333 10.95 -19.57 11.16
CA GLY A 333 11.07 -19.75 9.71
C GLY A 333 10.32 -20.97 9.20
N LYS A 334 10.43 -22.09 9.91
CA LYS A 334 9.73 -23.34 9.60
C LYS A 334 8.21 -23.16 9.65
N GLU A 335 7.70 -22.42 10.62
CA GLU A 335 6.27 -22.07 10.69
C GLU A 335 5.80 -21.31 9.44
N ILE A 336 6.58 -20.33 8.98
CA ILE A 336 6.28 -19.59 7.74
C ILE A 336 6.37 -20.51 6.52
N VAL A 337 7.38 -21.38 6.44
CA VAL A 337 7.52 -22.37 5.35
C VAL A 337 6.29 -23.26 5.25
N GLU A 338 5.80 -23.79 6.37
CA GLU A 338 4.59 -24.61 6.41
C GLU A 338 3.34 -23.82 6.00
N LYS A 339 3.24 -22.55 6.41
CA LYS A 339 2.17 -21.65 5.95
C LYS A 339 2.23 -21.42 4.44
N ILE A 340 3.42 -21.23 3.88
CA ILE A 340 3.62 -21.05 2.43
C ILE A 340 3.19 -22.30 1.66
N LYS A 341 3.57 -23.50 2.13
CA LYS A 341 3.18 -24.78 1.50
C LYS A 341 1.66 -24.98 1.46
N LYS A 342 0.95 -24.52 2.51
CA LYS A 342 -0.51 -24.62 2.61
C LYS A 342 -1.26 -23.52 1.86
N SER A 343 -0.56 -22.52 1.31
CA SER A 343 -1.16 -21.33 0.69
C SER A 343 -0.76 -21.18 -0.77
N VAL A 344 -1.77 -21.04 -1.63
CA VAL A 344 -1.58 -20.65 -3.05
C VAL A 344 -1.47 -19.12 -3.19
N SER A 345 -1.67 -18.35 -2.12
CA SER A 345 -1.57 -16.89 -2.15
C SER A 345 -0.15 -16.45 -2.54
N PRO A 346 0.01 -15.53 -3.50
CA PRO A 346 1.29 -14.90 -3.80
C PRO A 346 1.69 -13.89 -2.71
N HIS A 347 0.70 -13.36 -1.99
CA HIS A 347 0.85 -12.47 -0.85
C HIS A 347 0.99 -13.31 0.38
#